data_AF-A0A6B2Z735-F1
#
_entry.id   AF-A0A6B2Z735-F1
#
_cell.length_a   1.000
_cell.length_b   1.000
_cell.length_c   1.000
_cell.angle_alpha   90.00
_cell.angle_beta   90.00
_cell.angle_gamma   90.00
#
_symmetry.space_group_name_H-M   'P 1'
#
loop_
_entity.id
_entity.type
_entity.pdbx_description
1 polymer ?
#
loop_
_entity_poly.entity_id
_entity_poly.type
_entity_poly.pdbx_seq_one_letter_code
_entity_poly.pdbx_strand_id
1 'polypeptide(L)' 'MARKVVETVTCDACSKKGLEVAGTVTLKIMEDGYDLCDEHGDRFRDQLAAALAPAVDTSLAA' A
#
# COMPACT_ATOMS: atom_id res chain seq x y z
N MET A 1 4.92 -33.04 -15.87
CA MET A 1 5.81 -31.90 -15.51
C MET A 1 4.98 -30.91 -14.71
N ALA A 2 5.08 -30.93 -13.38
CA ALA A 2 4.33 -30.02 -12.52
C ALA A 2 4.94 -28.62 -12.65
N ARG A 3 4.25 -27.71 -13.33
CA ARG A 3 4.63 -26.29 -13.38
C ARG A 3 4.35 -25.73 -11.99
N LYS A 4 5.41 -25.44 -11.23
CA LYS A 4 5.28 -24.77 -9.92
C LYS A 4 4.83 -23.34 -10.21
N VAL A 5 3.54 -23.08 -10.05
CA VAL A 5 2.99 -21.73 -10.06
C VAL A 5 3.52 -21.07 -8.80
N VAL A 6 4.58 -20.28 -8.95
CA VAL A 6 4.97 -19.33 -7.91
C VAL A 6 3.98 -18.18 -8.09
N GLU A 7 2.94 -18.14 -7.27
CA GLU A 7 2.03 -17.00 -7.17
C GLU A 7 2.88 -15.80 -6.76
N THR A 8 3.39 -15.10 -7.76
CA THR A 8 4.10 -13.84 -7.59
C THR A 8 3.00 -12.81 -7.43
N VAL A 9 2.64 -12.56 -6.18
CA VAL A 9 1.78 -11.44 -5.83
C VAL A 9 2.38 -10.20 -6.48
N THR A 10 1.62 -9.58 -7.37
CA THR A 10 2.09 -8.43 -8.15
C THR A 10 1.58 -7.17 -7.48
N CYS A 11 2.41 -6.14 -7.39
CA CYS A 11 1.98 -4.87 -6.81
C CYS A 11 0.82 -4.29 -7.63
N ASP A 12 -0.34 -4.12 -7.00
CA ASP A 12 -1.57 -3.60 -7.64
C ASP A 12 -1.37 -2.20 -8.23
N ALA A 13 -0.55 -1.37 -7.57
CA ALA A 13 -0.22 -0.02 -8.03
C ALA A 13 0.71 -0.03 -9.26
N CYS A 14 1.66 -0.98 -9.32
CA CYS A 14 2.51 -1.17 -10.50
C CYS A 14 1.74 -1.81 -11.66
N SER A 15 0.86 -2.77 -11.36
CA SER A 15 0.02 -3.43 -12.36
C SER A 15 -0.86 -2.43 -13.12
N LYS A 16 -1.45 -1.45 -12.42
CA LYS A 16 -2.17 -0.33 -13.05
C LYS A 16 -1.31 0.54 -13.98
N LYS A 17 0.01 0.55 -13.81
CA LYS A 17 0.98 1.26 -14.67
C LYS A 17 1.55 0.35 -15.76
N GLY A 18 1.11 -0.90 -15.87
CA GLY A 18 1.65 -1.90 -16.80
C GLY A 18 3.02 -2.44 -16.38
N LEU A 19 3.38 -2.33 -15.10
CA LEU A 19 4.65 -2.81 -14.54
C LEU A 19 4.39 -4.03 -13.64
N GLU A 20 5.07 -5.13 -13.92
CA GLU A 20 5.02 -6.35 -13.11
C GLU A 20 6.14 -6.31 -12.07
N VAL A 21 5.83 -5.76 -10.89
CA VAL A 21 6.75 -5.71 -9.75
C VAL A 21 6.20 -6.60 -8.65
N ALA A 22 7.06 -7.37 -7.99
CA ALA A 22 6.65 -8.21 -6.86
C ALA A 22 6.09 -7.34 -5.71
N GLY A 23 4.89 -7.67 -5.25
CA GLY A 23 4.31 -7.17 -4.01
C GLY A 23 5.01 -7.84 -2.82
N THR A 24 5.64 -7.03 -1.99
CA THR A 24 6.36 -7.45 -0.77
C THR A 24 5.58 -7.10 0.50
N VAL A 25 4.63 -6.17 0.39
CA VAL A 25 3.87 -5.60 1.50
C VAL A 25 2.39 -5.74 1.23
N THR A 26 1.66 -6.39 2.13
CA THR A 26 0.20 -6.42 2.09
C THR A 26 -0.36 -5.27 2.94
N LEU A 27 -1.15 -4.42 2.30
CA LEU A 27 -1.89 -3.34 2.92
C LEU A 27 -3.35 -3.75 3.06
N LYS A 28 -3.87 -3.73 4.29
CA LYS A 28 -5.28 -4.02 4.55
C LYS A 28 -6.02 -2.77 4.99
N ILE A 29 -7.04 -2.36 4.23
CA ILE A 29 -7.92 -1.24 4.54
C ILE A 29 -9.33 -1.82 4.70
N MET A 30 -9.84 -1.84 5.93
CA MET A 30 -11.14 -2.45 6.25
C MET A 30 -11.21 -3.93 5.83
N GLU A 31 -12.03 -4.26 4.83
CA GLU A 31 -12.19 -5.61 4.28
C GLU A 31 -11.32 -5.85 3.05
N ASP A 32 -10.76 -4.80 2.45
CA ASP A 32 -9.96 -4.88 1.23
C ASP A 32 -8.48 -5.08 1.54
N GLY A 33 -7.85 -6.04 0.84
CA GLY A 33 -6.41 -6.28 0.85
C GLY A 33 -5.80 -5.83 -0.47
N TYR A 34 -4.69 -5.10 -0.39
CA TYR A 34 -3.90 -4.63 -1.52
C TYR A 34 -2.48 -5.10 -1.37
N ASP A 35 -1.88 -5.57 -2.44
CA ASP A 35 -0.48 -5.96 -2.43
C ASP A 35 0.36 -4.87 -3.10
N LEU A 36 1.38 -4.42 -2.37
CA LEU A 36 2.22 -3.29 -2.73
C LEU A 36 3.68 -3.72 -2.73
N CYS A 37 4.47 -3.17 -3.65
CA CYS A 37 5.92 -3.22 -3.54
C CYS A 37 6.40 -2.20 -2.49
N ASP A 38 7.63 -2.37 -2.01
CA ASP A 38 8.20 -1.53 -0.95
C ASP A 38 8.05 -0.02 -1.24
N GLU A 39 8.32 0.42 -2.48
CA GLU A 39 8.18 1.82 -2.88
C GLU A 39 6.74 2.35 -2.72
N HIS A 40 5.73 1.59 -3.15
CA HIS A 40 4.34 2.00 -3.01
C HIS A 40 3.84 1.87 -1.57
N GLY A 41 4.33 0.88 -0.82
CA GLY A 41 4.06 0.74 0.60
C GLY A 41 4.57 1.93 1.41
N ASP A 42 5.81 2.37 1.15
CA ASP A 42 6.40 3.52 1.84
C ASP A 42 5.71 4.83 1.46
N ARG A 43 5.38 5.03 0.18
CA ARG A 43 4.56 6.20 -0.24
C ARG A 43 3.19 6.22 0.42
N PHE A 44 2.55 5.06 0.56
CA PHE A 44 1.28 4.96 1.28
C PHE A 44 1.45 5.30 2.76
N ARG A 45 2.51 4.80 3.42
CA ARG A 45 2.83 5.15 4.81
C ARG A 45 3.06 6.64 4.98
N ASP A 46 3.78 7.29 4.08
CA ASP A 46 4.02 8.73 4.13
C ASP A 46 2.72 9.54 3.97
N GLN A 47 1.85 9.14 3.03
CA GLN A 47 0.55 9.79 2.84
C GLN A 47 -0.39 9.55 4.02
N LEU A 48 -0.40 8.33 4.57
CA LEU A 48 -1.17 7.98 5.75
C LEU A 48 -0.65 8.76 6.97
N ALA A 49 0.66 8.84 7.14
CA ALA A 49 1.31 9.63 8.18
C ALA A 49 1.00 11.12 8.01
N ALA A 50 0.96 11.65 6.79
CA ALA A 50 0.56 13.04 6.54
C ALA A 50 -0.93 13.30 6.80
N ALA A 51 -1.80 12.32 6.53
CA ALA A 51 -3.24 12.42 6.81
C ALA A 51 -3.57 12.25 8.30
N LEU A 52 -2.77 11.46 9.03
CA LEU A 52 -2.85 11.27 10.48
C LEU A 52 -2.05 12.33 11.26
N ALA A 53 -1.06 12.95 10.61
CA ALA A 53 -0.33 14.09 11.15
C ALA A 53 -1.33 15.25 11.26
N PRO A 54 -1.52 15.77 12.46
CA PRO A 54 -2.85 15.98 12.98
C PRO A 54 -3.57 17.28 12.58
N ALA A 55 -4.90 17.17 12.47
CA ALA A 55 -5.88 18.19 12.87
C ALA A 55 -5.98 18.30 14.41
N VAL A 56 -4.85 18.43 15.12
CA VAL A 56 -4.80 18.60 16.60
C VAL A 56 -4.84 20.06 17.02
N ASP A 57 -4.99 21.01 16.10
CA ASP A 57 -4.94 22.43 16.43
C ASP A 57 -6.01 23.20 15.69
N THR A 58 -7.22 23.34 16.28
CA THR A 58 -7.93 24.66 16.35
C THR A 58 -9.18 24.72 17.25
N SER A 59 -9.66 23.63 17.88
CA SER A 59 -10.96 23.68 18.60
C SER A 59 -10.90 23.65 20.14
N LEU A 60 -9.72 23.57 20.76
CA LEU A 60 -9.58 23.51 22.22
C LEU A 60 -8.81 24.71 22.82
N ALA A 61 -8.87 25.86 22.16
CA ALA A 61 -8.36 27.13 22.66
C ALA A 61 -9.30 28.28 22.27
N ALA A 62 -10.53 28.28 22.80
CA ALA A 62 -11.39 29.46 22.90
C ALA A 62 -12.45 29.25 23.98
#